data_AF-A0A0F8XNJ5-F1
#
_entry.id   AF-A0A0F8XNJ5-F1
#
_cell.length_a   1.000
_cell.length_b   1.000
_cell.length_c   1.000
_cell.angle_alpha   90.00
_cell.angle_beta   90.00
_cell.angle_gamma   90.00
#
_symmetry.space_group_name_H-M   'P 1'
#
loop_
_entity.id
_entity.type
_entity.pdbx_description
1 polymer ?
#
loop_
_entity_poly.entity_id
_entity_poly.type
_entity_poly.pdbx_seq_one_letter_code
_entity_poly.pdbx_strand_id
1 'polypeptide(L)'
;ADIEPIFVKLEGKENEKLFEEIIEEEKEYLKEEYYLSDKEVEEIFDNYYLGYRDRGIVGRIYEDVEELGQEEAETYIENLSNFSKYFDYEAFGQDLVSGDNYLELSSGRCVHLCY
;
A
#
# COMPACT_ATOMS: atom_id res chain seq x y z
N ALA A 1 10.53 -22.36 -32.28
CA ALA A 1 9.18 -22.65 -31.78
C ALA A 1 8.34 -21.42 -32.08
N ASP A 2 7.16 -21.61 -32.66
CA ASP A 2 6.25 -20.50 -32.97
C ASP A 2 5.72 -19.91 -31.66
N ILE A 3 6.15 -18.70 -31.34
CA ILE A 3 5.78 -17.95 -30.12
C ILE A 3 4.54 -17.08 -30.34
N GLU A 4 4.17 -16.80 -31.60
CA GLU A 4 2.95 -16.07 -31.97
C GLU A 4 1.66 -16.58 -31.32
N PRO A 5 1.33 -17.89 -31.30
CA PRO A 5 0.12 -18.37 -30.64
C PRO A 5 0.13 -18.17 -29.12
N ILE A 6 1.31 -18.03 -28.50
CA ILE A 6 1.44 -17.73 -27.08
C ILE A 6 1.12 -16.24 -26.84
N PHE A 7 1.66 -15.33 -27.66
CA PHE A 7 1.35 -13.91 -27.59
C PHE A 7 -0.13 -13.61 -27.83
N VAL A 8 -0.75 -14.26 -28.83
CA VAL A 8 -2.19 -14.11 -29.10
C VAL A 8 -3.05 -14.54 -27.91
N LYS A 9 -2.61 -15.55 -27.15
CA LYS A 9 -3.32 -15.99 -25.95
C LYS A 9 -3.11 -15.01 -24.78
N LEU A 10 -1.90 -14.48 -24.63
CA LEU A 10 -1.55 -13.53 -23.57
C LEU A 10 -2.21 -12.16 -23.76
N GLU A 11 -2.29 -11.66 -24.99
CA GLU A 11 -2.92 -10.37 -25.33
C GLU A 11 -4.40 -10.53 -25.71
N GLY A 12 -4.95 -11.74 -25.54
CA GLY A 12 -6.33 -12.03 -25.85
C GLY A 12 -7.29 -11.55 -24.76
N LYS A 13 -8.53 -11.25 -25.16
CA LYS A 13 -9.62 -10.81 -24.26
C LYS A 13 -9.92 -11.77 -23.11
N GLU A 14 -9.67 -13.07 -23.27
CA GLU A 14 -9.82 -14.03 -22.18
C GLU A 14 -8.80 -13.79 -21.06
N ASN A 15 -7.57 -13.41 -21.42
CA ASN A 15 -6.52 -13.16 -20.45
C ASN A 15 -6.71 -11.80 -19.75
N GLU A 16 -7.17 -10.78 -20.48
CA GLU A 16 -7.57 -9.49 -19.89
C GLU A 16 -8.64 -9.69 -18.80
N LYS A 17 -9.69 -10.45 -19.08
CA LYS A 17 -10.73 -10.77 -18.09
C LYS A 17 -10.19 -11.53 -16.89
N LEU A 18 -9.30 -12.49 -17.12
CA LEU A 18 -8.69 -13.24 -16.03
C LEU A 18 -7.87 -12.31 -15.11
N PHE A 19 -7.14 -11.34 -15.67
CA PHE A 19 -6.43 -10.35 -14.86
C PHE A 19 -7.37 -9.43 -14.09
N GLU A 20 -8.47 -8.97 -14.70
CA GLU A 20 -9.50 -8.19 -14.00
C GLU A 20 -10.11 -8.97 -12.83
N GLU A 21 -10.45 -10.25 -13.04
CA GLU A 21 -10.97 -11.13 -11.98
C GLU A 21 -9.96 -11.30 -10.83
N ILE A 22 -8.68 -11.51 -11.15
CA ILE A 22 -7.62 -11.62 -10.13
C ILE A 22 -7.47 -10.31 -9.35
N ILE A 23 -7.47 -9.16 -10.02
CA ILE A 23 -7.35 -7.86 -9.33
C ILE A 23 -8.49 -7.66 -8.33
N GLU A 24 -9.72 -8.01 -8.70
CA GLU A 24 -10.88 -7.91 -7.80
C GLU A 24 -10.78 -8.91 -6.62
N GLU A 25 -10.28 -10.13 -6.85
CA GLU A 25 -9.98 -11.08 -5.76
C GLU A 25 -8.91 -10.54 -4.79
N GLU A 26 -7.85 -9.91 -5.31
CA GLU A 26 -6.78 -9.31 -4.52
C GLU A 26 -7.29 -8.10 -3.71
N LYS A 27 -8.19 -7.29 -4.28
CA LYS A 27 -8.88 -6.21 -3.55
C LYS A 27 -9.77 -6.77 -2.44
N GLU A 28 -10.55 -7.81 -2.70
CA GLU A 28 -11.40 -8.45 -1.68
C GLU A 28 -10.57 -8.99 -0.53
N TYR A 29 -9.43 -9.63 -0.82
CA TYR A 29 -8.50 -10.09 0.20
C TYR A 29 -8.03 -8.96 1.12
N LEU A 30 -7.65 -7.80 0.57
CA LEU A 30 -7.23 -6.65 1.38
C LEU A 30 -8.35 -6.11 2.28
N LYS A 31 -9.59 -6.11 1.80
CA LYS A 31 -10.75 -5.71 2.61
C LYS A 31 -10.94 -6.62 3.81
N GLU A 32 -10.85 -7.94 3.59
CA GLU A 32 -11.03 -8.92 4.66
C GLU A 32 -9.87 -8.93 5.66
N GLU A 33 -8.62 -8.91 5.18
CA GLU A 33 -7.43 -9.01 6.02
C GLU A 33 -7.25 -7.76 6.91
N TYR A 34 -7.47 -6.57 6.34
CA TYR A 34 -7.18 -5.29 7.00
C TYR A 34 -8.43 -4.51 7.40
N TYR A 35 -9.62 -5.10 7.23
CA TYR A 35 -10.91 -4.46 7.49
C TYR A 35 -11.05 -3.10 6.78
N LEU A 36 -10.60 -3.05 5.52
CA LEU A 36 -10.69 -1.85 4.70
C LEU A 36 -12.07 -1.75 4.04
N SER A 37 -12.57 -0.53 3.93
CA SER A 37 -13.73 -0.25 3.09
C SER A 37 -13.37 -0.29 1.60
N ASP A 38 -14.37 -0.48 0.73
CA ASP A 38 -14.16 -0.41 -0.73
C ASP A 38 -13.50 0.91 -1.13
N LYS A 39 -13.87 2.01 -0.48
CA LYS A 39 -13.30 3.34 -0.74
C LYS A 39 -11.81 3.41 -0.43
N GLU A 40 -11.39 2.83 0.69
CA GLU A 40 -9.98 2.80 1.09
C GLU A 40 -9.15 1.93 0.14
N VAL A 41 -9.68 0.79 -0.31
CA VAL A 41 -8.99 -0.07 -1.27
C VAL A 41 -8.83 0.63 -2.62
N GLU A 42 -9.88 1.30 -3.12
CA GLU A 42 -9.76 2.09 -4.35
C GLU A 42 -8.76 3.25 -4.19
N GLU A 43 -8.75 3.95 -3.04
CA GLU A 43 -7.75 4.98 -2.75
C GLU A 43 -6.31 4.45 -2.83
N ILE A 44 -6.05 3.25 -2.28
CA ILE A 44 -4.73 2.60 -2.36
C ILE A 44 -4.36 2.28 -3.81
N PHE A 45 -5.28 1.65 -4.55
CA PHE A 45 -5.01 1.23 -5.93
C PHE A 45 -4.83 2.43 -6.87
N ASP A 46 -5.61 3.49 -6.69
CA ASP A 46 -5.56 4.69 -7.53
C ASP A 46 -4.29 5.52 -7.33
N ASN A 47 -3.75 5.54 -6.11
CA ASN A 47 -2.51 6.25 -5.80
C ASN A 47 -1.24 5.47 -6.15
N TYR A 48 -1.36 4.19 -6.52
CA TYR A 48 -0.22 3.39 -6.95
C TYR A 48 0.11 3.63 -8.43
N TYR A 49 1.29 4.19 -8.71
CA TYR A 49 1.64 4.68 -10.05
C TYR A 49 2.14 3.60 -11.02
N LEU A 50 2.48 2.39 -10.56
CA LEU A 50 2.90 1.29 -11.44
C LEU A 50 1.68 0.57 -12.03
N GLY A 51 1.86 0.03 -13.24
CA GLY A 51 0.76 -0.52 -14.05
C GLY A 51 0.23 -1.88 -13.59
N TYR A 52 1.01 -2.64 -12.83
CA TYR A 52 0.56 -3.89 -12.22
C TYR A 52 0.27 -3.63 -10.74
N ARG A 53 -0.96 -3.93 -10.32
CA ARG A 53 -1.50 -3.66 -8.99
C ARG A 53 -2.08 -4.96 -8.45
N ASP A 54 -1.48 -5.48 -7.39
CA ASP A 54 -2.00 -6.60 -6.61
C ASP A 54 -1.91 -6.26 -5.12
N ARG A 55 -2.25 -7.19 -4.22
CA ARG A 55 -2.14 -6.93 -2.77
C ARG A 55 -0.72 -6.58 -2.30
N GLY A 56 0.31 -6.93 -3.09
CA GLY A 56 1.71 -6.69 -2.76
C GLY A 56 2.08 -5.20 -2.77
N ILE A 57 1.22 -4.33 -3.30
CA ILE A 57 1.38 -2.87 -3.19
C ILE A 57 1.23 -2.38 -1.74
N VAL A 58 0.55 -3.14 -0.88
CA VAL A 58 0.40 -2.81 0.54
C VAL A 58 1.48 -3.51 1.34
N GLY A 59 2.41 -2.74 1.92
CA GLY A 59 3.43 -3.26 2.83
C GLY A 59 2.91 -3.37 4.26
N ARG A 60 2.36 -2.28 4.77
CA ARG A 60 1.83 -2.18 6.14
C ARG A 60 0.75 -1.11 6.22
N ILE A 61 -0.20 -1.31 7.13
CA ILE A 61 -1.25 -0.34 7.47
C ILE A 61 -1.09 0.04 8.93
N TYR A 62 -1.18 1.33 9.20
CA TYR A 62 -1.10 1.96 10.51
C TYR A 62 -2.45 2.62 10.81
N GLU A 63 -2.84 2.63 12.09
CA GLU A 63 -4.09 3.21 12.58
C GLU A 63 -4.17 4.71 12.30
N ASP A 64 -3.05 5.42 12.46
CA ASP A 64 -2.91 6.85 12.20
C ASP A 64 -1.43 7.26 11.97
N VAL A 65 -1.22 8.56 11.79
CA VAL A 65 0.13 9.15 11.61
C VAL A 65 1.01 9.03 12.85
N GLU A 66 0.44 8.96 14.06
CA GLU A 66 1.21 8.83 15.29
C GLU A 66 1.81 7.43 15.40
N GLU A 67 1.03 6.38 15.13
CA GLU A 67 1.51 5.00 15.09
C GLU A 67 2.59 4.82 14.00
N LEU A 68 2.35 5.35 12.80
CA LEU A 68 3.34 5.37 11.72
C LEU A 68 4.65 5.99 12.21
N GLY A 69 4.58 7.19 12.80
CA GLY A 69 5.74 7.90 13.30
C GLY A 69 6.47 7.12 14.40
N GLN A 70 5.74 6.46 15.30
CA GLN A 70 6.31 5.67 16.38
C GLN A 70 7.16 4.51 15.87
N GLU A 71 6.62 3.72 14.97
CA GLU A 71 7.29 2.51 14.48
C GLU A 71 8.44 2.81 13.52
N GLU A 72 8.28 3.81 12.65
CA GLU A 72 9.35 4.21 11.73
C GLU A 72 10.49 4.92 12.47
N ALA A 73 10.20 5.69 13.51
CA ALA A 73 11.24 6.34 14.31
C ALA A 73 12.20 5.32 14.92
N GLU A 74 11.70 4.16 15.37
CA GLU A 74 12.57 3.08 15.88
C GLU A 74 13.54 2.54 14.81
N THR A 75 13.17 2.64 13.53
CA THR A 75 13.97 2.18 12.39
C THR A 75 15.00 3.24 11.96
N TYR A 76 14.64 4.52 11.97
CA TYR A 76 15.50 5.60 11.46
C TYR A 76 16.37 6.29 12.51
N ILE A 77 15.99 6.24 13.79
CA ILE A 77 16.61 7.06 14.84
C ILE A 77 17.41 6.20 15.80
N GLU A 78 18.73 6.26 15.66
CA GLU A 78 19.64 5.62 16.61
C GLU A 78 19.46 6.18 18.03
N ASN A 79 19.42 5.29 19.01
CA ASN A 79 19.26 5.64 20.43
C ASN A 79 17.98 6.41 20.76
N LEU A 80 16.90 6.26 19.96
CA LEU A 80 15.59 6.85 20.22
C LEU A 80 15.10 6.62 21.67
N SER A 81 15.38 5.44 22.24
CA SER A 81 15.00 5.10 23.61
C SER A 81 15.49 6.08 24.68
N ASN A 82 16.57 6.84 24.43
CA ASN A 82 17.08 7.85 25.35
C ASN A 82 16.19 9.10 25.42
N PHE A 83 15.37 9.36 24.40
CA PHE A 83 14.58 10.58 24.27
C PHE A 83 13.17 10.36 23.71
N SER A 84 12.70 9.11 23.60
CA SER A 84 11.38 8.74 23.05
C SER A 84 10.22 9.53 23.65
N LYS A 85 10.27 9.82 24.95
CA LYS A 85 9.26 10.61 25.67
C LYS A 85 9.17 12.08 25.24
N TYR A 86 10.17 12.58 24.53
CA TYR A 86 10.26 13.95 24.06
C TYR A 86 10.22 14.03 22.53
N PHE A 87 10.10 12.88 21.86
CA PHE A 87 10.02 12.82 20.42
C PHE A 87 8.57 13.07 19.98
N ASP A 88 8.41 13.91 18.96
CA ASP A 88 7.11 14.24 18.39
C ASP A 88 6.80 13.27 17.25
N TYR A 89 6.17 12.14 17.60
CA TYR A 89 5.86 11.07 16.65
C TYR A 89 4.83 11.49 15.62
N GLU A 90 3.84 12.29 16.01
CA GLU A 90 2.81 12.80 15.11
C GLU A 90 3.42 13.69 14.03
N ALA A 91 4.28 14.65 14.41
CA ALA A 91 4.98 15.49 13.44
C ALA A 91 5.89 14.69 12.50
N PHE A 92 6.61 13.70 13.03
CA PHE A 92 7.46 12.83 12.22
C PHE A 92 6.63 11.96 11.25
N GLY A 93 5.49 11.42 11.69
CA GLY A 93 4.56 10.68 10.84
C GLY A 93 3.98 11.53 9.71
N GLN A 94 3.62 12.79 9.99
CA GLN A 94 3.17 13.74 8.98
C GLN A 94 4.26 14.03 7.93
N ASP A 95 5.52 14.15 8.37
CA ASP A 95 6.66 14.30 7.46
C ASP A 95 6.84 13.05 6.57
N LEU A 96 6.60 11.84 7.11
CA LEU A 96 6.67 10.58 6.34
C LEU A 96 5.56 10.47 5.29
N VAL A 97 4.30 10.80 5.64
CA VAL A 97 3.15 10.84 4.71
C VAL A 97 3.35 11.89 3.62
N SER A 98 4.04 12.99 3.92
CA SER A 98 4.38 14.01 2.93
C SER A 98 5.42 13.54 1.89
N GLY A 99 6.04 12.38 2.11
CA GLY A 99 6.92 11.71 1.16
C GLY A 99 6.17 10.85 0.14
N ASP A 100 6.90 10.01 -0.60
CA ASP A 100 6.33 9.25 -1.71
C ASP A 100 5.83 7.84 -1.30
N ASN A 101 6.37 7.28 -0.21
CA ASN A 101 6.19 5.86 0.16
C ASN A 101 4.99 5.60 1.07
N TYR A 102 4.38 6.64 1.63
CA TYR A 102 3.25 6.50 2.56
C TYR A 102 2.05 7.27 2.03
N LEU A 103 0.86 6.70 2.22
CA LEU A 103 -0.42 7.29 1.83
C LEU A 103 -1.31 7.38 3.07
N GLU A 104 -1.78 8.59 3.40
CA GLU A 104 -2.86 8.78 4.37
C GLU A 104 -4.20 8.61 3.66
N LEU A 105 -4.99 7.66 4.14
CA LEU A 105 -6.33 7.37 3.63
C LEU A 105 -7.33 8.36 4.21
N SER A 106 -8.49 8.48 3.57
CA SER A 106 -9.57 9.34 4.07
C SER A 106 -10.14 8.94 5.44
N SER A 107 -9.82 7.75 5.95
CA SER A 107 -10.13 7.29 7.30
C SER A 107 -9.16 7.81 8.38
N GLY A 108 -8.02 8.39 7.97
CA GLY A 108 -6.90 8.77 8.85
C GLY A 108 -5.83 7.68 8.99
N ARG A 109 -6.11 6.45 8.52
CA ARG A 109 -5.13 5.37 8.48
C ARG A 109 -4.01 5.68 7.50
N CYS A 110 -2.81 5.21 7.80
CA CYS A 110 -1.66 5.35 6.90
C CYS A 110 -1.29 4.01 6.27
N VAL A 111 -0.85 4.02 5.02
CA VAL A 111 -0.46 2.82 4.28
C VAL A 111 0.94 3.00 3.70
N HIS A 112 1.83 2.05 3.96
CA HIS A 112 3.11 1.97 3.26
C HIS A 112 2.91 1.29 1.90
N LEU A 113 3.24 2.02 0.82
CA LEU A 113 3.15 1.57 -0.55
C LEU A 113 4.48 0.98 -1.02
N CYS A 114 4.46 -0.27 -1.49
CA CYS A 114 5.63 -0.98 -1.99
C CYS A 114 5.79 -0.76 -3.50
N TYR A 115 6.67 0.15 -3.93
CA TYR A 115 6.98 0.38 -5.36
C TYR A 115 8.12 -0.49 -5.91
#